data_AF-A0A357YF49-F1
#
_entry.id   AF-A0A357YF49-F1
#
_cell.length_a   1.000
_cell.length_b   1.000
_cell.length_c   1.000
_cell.angle_alpha   90.00
_cell.angle_beta   90.00
_cell.angle_gamma   90.00
#
_symmetry.space_group_name_H-M   'P 1'
#
loop_
_entity.id
_entity.type
_entity.pdbx_description
1 polymer ?
#
loop_
_entity_poly.entity_id
_entity_poly.type
_entity_poly.pdbx_seq_one_letter_code
_entity_poly.pdbx_strand_id
1 'polypeptide(L)'
;MRSRRSPPLLDADGLPLGSLREINLLPMEVKEGIYRELLPEKIFDLFPIEREALLDADGERSVQFICPAGLGLVRLDVRLRRSDRDSLFFVEIADTPFRQMELSFCLVNDPSSPRFQVDVDVDGRDNSFATTRRNRGEEERAMAAGLLPHQVRRGLGLFSQFFRNLECLVARLGSGLIVAEPLSYDNAIRYERYGFDYLAGKQLMQSIDADFQPGGALAQRLDGSTPFRQPGMELSLWGRSWAIHDGILGRPWDGVRIYKVPGRHAGINTFPGVLSPAICKGSS
;
A
#
# COMPACT_ATOMS: atom_id res chain seq x y z
N MET A 1 -6.86 -27.99 -11.40
CA MET A 1 -7.68 -27.90 -10.17
C MET A 1 -8.76 -26.85 -10.40
N ARG A 2 -10.04 -27.23 -10.35
CA ARG A 2 -11.16 -26.27 -10.47
C ARG A 2 -11.14 -25.38 -9.22
N SER A 3 -10.91 -24.08 -9.40
CA SER A 3 -11.05 -23.06 -8.36
C SER A 3 -12.43 -23.22 -7.71
N ARG A 4 -12.48 -23.52 -6.41
CA ARG A 4 -13.72 -23.39 -5.63
C ARG A 4 -14.05 -21.90 -5.65
N ARG A 5 -15.05 -21.50 -6.45
CA ARG A 5 -15.58 -20.13 -6.41
C ARG A 5 -16.03 -19.86 -4.97
N SER A 6 -15.53 -18.78 -4.36
CA SER A 6 -16.07 -18.29 -3.09
C SER A 6 -17.58 -18.07 -3.26
N PRO A 7 -18.41 -18.47 -2.27
CA PRO A 7 -19.85 -18.27 -2.37
C PRO A 7 -20.16 -16.78 -2.48
N PRO A 8 -21.16 -16.38 -3.29
CA PRO A 8 -21.52 -14.98 -3.44
C PRO A 8 -21.89 -14.37 -2.08
N LEU A 9 -21.60 -13.09 -1.92
CA LEU A 9 -22.08 -12.34 -0.76
C LEU A 9 -23.59 -12.09 -0.96
N LEU A 10 -24.40 -12.41 0.05
CA LEU A 10 -25.86 -12.28 -0.01
C LEU A 10 -26.35 -11.26 1.02
N ASP A 11 -27.44 -10.56 0.71
CA ASP A 11 -28.19 -9.76 1.68
C ASP A 11 -29.14 -10.61 2.53
N ALA A 12 -29.95 -9.96 3.37
CA ALA A 12 -30.91 -10.62 4.26
C ALA A 12 -32.02 -11.39 3.51
N ASP A 13 -32.33 -10.99 2.28
CA ASP A 13 -33.33 -11.61 1.41
C ASP A 13 -32.72 -12.72 0.52
N GLY A 14 -31.41 -12.97 0.66
CA GLY A 14 -30.67 -13.96 -0.13
C GLY A 14 -30.31 -13.49 -1.53
N LEU A 15 -30.43 -12.20 -1.83
CA LEU A 15 -30.03 -11.61 -3.10
C LEU A 15 -28.52 -11.33 -3.12
N PRO A 16 -27.82 -11.54 -4.25
CA PRO A 16 -26.39 -11.31 -4.34
C PRO A 16 -26.05 -9.82 -4.30
N LEU A 17 -25.12 -9.46 -3.41
CA LEU A 17 -24.50 -8.15 -3.36
C LEU A 17 -23.34 -8.09 -4.36
N GLY A 18 -23.32 -7.04 -5.17
CA GLY A 18 -22.40 -6.86 -6.29
C GLY A 18 -21.45 -5.67 -6.15
N SER A 19 -21.59 -4.83 -5.13
CA SER A 19 -20.76 -3.62 -4.98
C SER A 19 -20.66 -3.12 -3.53
N LEU A 20 -19.65 -2.28 -3.25
CA LEU A 20 -19.52 -1.61 -1.95
C LEU A 20 -20.71 -0.70 -1.65
N ARG A 21 -21.23 -0.01 -2.68
CA ARG A 21 -22.44 0.82 -2.54
C ARG A 21 -23.62 0.03 -2.00
N GLU A 22 -23.80 -1.20 -2.48
CA GLU A 22 -24.88 -2.09 -2.02
C GLU A 22 -24.63 -2.57 -0.58
N ILE A 23 -23.40 -2.98 -0.24
CA ILE A 23 -23.02 -3.28 1.15
C ILE A 23 -23.30 -2.07 2.07
N ASN A 24 -22.97 -0.86 1.62
CA ASN A 24 -23.08 0.35 2.43
C ASN A 24 -24.53 0.78 2.72
N LEU A 25 -25.51 0.25 1.97
CA LEU A 25 -26.94 0.43 2.25
C LEU A 25 -27.45 -0.51 3.35
N LEU A 26 -26.69 -1.54 3.72
CA LEU A 26 -27.08 -2.45 4.80
C LEU A 26 -27.02 -1.76 6.17
N PRO A 27 -27.73 -2.30 7.18
CA PRO A 27 -27.59 -1.89 8.57
C PRO A 27 -26.13 -1.93 9.03
N MET A 28 -25.76 -1.01 9.94
CA MET A 28 -24.36 -0.82 10.36
C MET A 28 -23.73 -2.12 10.86
N GLU A 29 -24.44 -2.86 11.69
CA GLU A 29 -23.98 -4.12 12.29
C GLU A 29 -23.65 -5.17 11.22
N VAL A 30 -24.44 -5.22 10.15
CA VAL A 30 -24.26 -6.18 9.05
C VAL A 30 -23.04 -5.80 8.20
N LYS A 31 -22.91 -4.52 7.81
CA LYS A 31 -21.77 -4.09 7.00
C LYS A 31 -20.45 -4.06 7.78
N GLU A 32 -20.46 -3.74 9.08
CA GLU A 32 -19.27 -3.89 9.93
C GLU A 32 -18.83 -5.37 9.98
N GLY A 33 -19.77 -6.31 10.09
CA GLY A 33 -19.47 -7.74 10.03
C GLY A 33 -18.78 -8.16 8.72
N ILE A 34 -19.25 -7.65 7.58
CA ILE A 34 -18.64 -7.91 6.26
C ILE A 34 -17.25 -7.26 6.18
N TYR A 35 -17.13 -5.98 6.53
CA TYR A 35 -15.87 -5.25 6.41
C TYR A 35 -14.81 -5.71 7.41
N ARG A 36 -15.21 -6.25 8.56
CA ARG A 36 -14.29 -6.89 9.51
C ARG A 36 -13.49 -8.02 8.86
N GLU A 37 -14.03 -8.73 7.87
CA GLU A 37 -13.30 -9.76 7.14
C GLU A 37 -12.06 -9.22 6.41
N LEU A 38 -12.01 -7.91 6.10
CA LEU A 38 -10.84 -7.28 5.47
C LEU A 38 -9.65 -7.11 6.43
N LEU A 39 -9.89 -7.12 7.73
CA LEU A 39 -8.83 -6.90 8.73
C LEU A 39 -7.86 -8.09 8.77
N PRO A 40 -6.53 -7.85 8.74
CA PRO A 40 -5.55 -8.89 9.02
C PRO A 40 -5.72 -9.45 10.43
N GLU A 41 -6.02 -10.75 10.57
CA GLU A 41 -6.23 -11.38 11.88
C GLU A 41 -5.03 -11.22 12.82
N LYS A 42 -3.81 -11.17 12.26
CA LYS A 42 -2.58 -10.98 13.03
C LYS A 42 -2.54 -9.69 13.83
N ILE A 43 -3.36 -8.69 13.49
CA ILE A 43 -3.48 -7.46 14.30
C ILE A 43 -3.91 -7.81 15.73
N PHE A 44 -4.92 -8.69 15.87
CA PHE A 44 -5.45 -9.09 17.17
C PHE A 44 -4.51 -10.03 17.94
N ASP A 45 -3.59 -10.70 17.25
CA ASP A 45 -2.59 -11.57 17.88
C ASP A 45 -1.37 -10.78 18.39
N LEU A 46 -1.04 -9.67 17.71
CA LEU A 46 0.14 -8.85 18.00
C LEU A 46 -0.14 -7.71 18.99
N PHE A 47 -1.40 -7.28 19.09
CA PHE A 47 -1.79 -6.09 19.85
C PHE A 47 -2.99 -6.40 20.75
N PRO A 48 -3.09 -5.73 21.92
CA PRO A 48 -4.19 -5.90 22.86
C PRO A 48 -5.46 -5.19 22.36
N ILE A 49 -5.99 -5.65 21.22
CA ILE A 49 -7.26 -5.20 20.65
C ILE A 49 -8.25 -6.36 20.76
N GLU A 50 -9.39 -6.12 21.39
CA GLU A 50 -10.44 -7.13 21.52
C GLU A 50 -11.03 -7.48 20.15
N ARG A 51 -11.07 -8.76 19.78
CA ARG A 51 -11.45 -9.20 18.42
C ARG A 51 -12.93 -9.02 18.12
N GLU A 52 -13.79 -9.17 19.14
CA GLU A 52 -15.24 -9.12 18.99
C GLU A 52 -15.76 -7.69 19.07
N ALA A 53 -15.45 -6.98 20.17
CA ALA A 53 -15.90 -5.61 20.37
C ALA A 53 -15.02 -4.56 19.67
N LEU A 54 -13.84 -4.93 19.17
CA LEU A 54 -12.88 -4.05 18.48
C LEU A 54 -12.43 -2.87 19.36
N LEU A 55 -12.27 -3.14 20.65
CA LEU A 55 -11.87 -2.18 21.66
C LEU A 55 -10.36 -2.24 21.92
N ASP A 56 -9.76 -1.09 22.21
CA ASP A 56 -8.39 -1.00 22.72
C ASP A 56 -8.34 -1.31 24.23
N ALA A 57 -7.12 -1.23 24.80
CA ALA A 57 -6.88 -1.51 26.21
C ALA A 57 -7.59 -0.52 27.17
N ASP A 58 -8.01 0.63 26.67
CA ASP A 58 -8.73 1.66 27.45
C ASP A 58 -10.25 1.51 27.31
N GLY A 59 -10.72 0.52 26.54
CA GLY A 59 -12.14 0.27 26.28
C GLY A 59 -12.74 1.16 25.18
N GLU A 60 -11.90 1.87 24.42
CA GLU A 60 -12.32 2.73 23.31
C GLU A 60 -12.29 1.97 21.97
N ARG A 61 -13.08 2.40 20.98
CA ARG A 61 -13.06 1.73 19.66
C ARG A 61 -11.73 1.94 18.94
N SER A 62 -10.96 0.85 18.84
CA SER A 62 -9.69 0.78 18.11
C SER A 62 -9.89 0.77 16.59
N VAL A 63 -10.99 0.18 16.13
CA VAL A 63 -11.33 0.06 14.70
C VAL A 63 -12.48 0.99 14.34
N GLN A 64 -12.26 1.81 13.32
CA GLN A 64 -13.27 2.67 12.73
C GLN A 64 -13.59 2.24 11.30
N PHE A 65 -14.87 1.97 11.04
CA PHE A 65 -15.41 1.74 9.70
C PHE A 65 -16.06 3.02 9.18
N ILE A 66 -15.54 3.56 8.08
CA ILE A 66 -16.10 4.74 7.42
C ILE A 66 -16.73 4.25 6.11
N CYS A 67 -18.03 3.96 6.17
CA CYS A 67 -18.82 3.35 5.10
C CYS A 67 -20.15 4.10 4.89
N PRO A 68 -20.10 5.34 4.37
CA PRO A 68 -21.28 6.20 4.20
C PRO A 68 -22.32 5.54 3.27
N ALA A 69 -23.59 5.58 3.70
CA ALA A 69 -24.68 5.00 2.94
C ALA A 69 -24.81 5.63 1.55
N GLY A 70 -25.03 4.80 0.53
CA GLY A 70 -25.18 5.25 -0.86
C GLY A 70 -23.89 5.60 -1.60
N LEU A 71 -22.72 5.57 -0.93
CA LEU A 71 -21.42 5.71 -1.58
C LEU A 71 -20.75 4.35 -1.75
N GLY A 72 -20.06 4.13 -2.87
CA GLY A 72 -19.26 2.93 -3.13
C GLY A 72 -17.85 3.08 -2.58
N LEU A 73 -17.70 3.49 -1.32
CA LEU A 73 -16.40 3.74 -0.68
C LEU A 73 -16.42 3.14 0.73
N VAL A 74 -15.32 2.50 1.12
CA VAL A 74 -15.09 2.17 2.53
C VAL A 74 -13.66 2.48 2.94
N ARG A 75 -13.51 3.03 4.15
CA ARG A 75 -12.23 3.14 4.83
C ARG A 75 -12.27 2.36 6.13
N LEU A 76 -11.18 1.67 6.42
CA LEU A 76 -10.96 1.02 7.70
C LEU A 76 -9.74 1.68 8.32
N ASP A 77 -9.89 2.26 9.51
CA ASP A 77 -8.81 2.87 10.28
C ASP A 77 -8.68 2.10 11.61
N VAL A 78 -7.56 1.40 11.78
CA VAL A 78 -7.22 0.69 13.01
C VAL A 78 -6.09 1.44 13.69
N ARG A 79 -6.31 1.82 14.95
CA ARG A 79 -5.30 2.47 15.79
C ARG A 79 -5.07 1.65 17.05
N LEU A 80 -3.83 1.60 17.55
CA LEU A 80 -3.53 0.87 18.77
C LEU A 80 -4.26 1.50 19.97
N ARG A 81 -4.27 2.84 20.05
CA ARG A 81 -5.17 3.62 20.89
C ARG A 81 -5.93 4.62 20.04
N ARG A 82 -7.17 4.93 20.41
CA ARG A 82 -8.00 5.91 19.67
C ARG A 82 -7.30 7.26 19.47
N SER A 83 -6.49 7.69 20.44
CA SER A 83 -5.76 8.96 20.44
C SER A 83 -4.45 8.96 19.66
N ASP A 84 -3.99 7.79 19.17
CA ASP A 84 -2.76 7.71 18.40
C ASP A 84 -2.86 8.52 17.10
N ARG A 85 -1.75 9.20 16.75
CA ARG A 85 -1.65 9.99 15.52
C ARG A 85 -1.68 9.11 14.27
N ASP A 86 -0.88 8.04 14.27
CA ASP A 86 -0.68 7.18 13.10
C ASP A 86 -1.52 5.91 13.24
N SER A 87 -2.21 5.54 12.17
CA SER A 87 -2.92 4.26 12.09
C SER A 87 -1.93 3.10 12.07
N LEU A 88 -2.29 2.03 12.79
CA LEU A 88 -1.63 0.73 12.71
C LEU A 88 -1.93 0.06 11.37
N PHE A 89 -3.20 0.11 10.95
CA PHE A 89 -3.64 -0.37 9.66
C PHE A 89 -4.67 0.60 9.11
N PHE A 90 -4.48 1.04 7.88
CA PHE A 90 -5.47 1.85 7.18
C PHE A 90 -5.60 1.35 5.76
N VAL A 91 -6.84 1.28 5.28
CA VAL A 91 -7.15 0.98 3.89
C VAL A 91 -8.32 1.82 3.41
N GLU A 92 -8.24 2.25 2.16
CA GLU A 92 -9.34 2.81 1.40
C GLU A 92 -9.55 1.98 0.13
N ILE A 93 -10.79 1.54 -0.09
CA ILE A 93 -11.23 0.87 -1.32
C ILE A 93 -12.53 1.50 -1.83
N ALA A 94 -12.70 1.50 -3.16
CA ALA A 94 -13.86 2.10 -3.82
C ALA A 94 -14.38 1.26 -5.00
N ASP A 95 -15.69 1.37 -5.27
CA ASP A 95 -16.29 0.90 -6.52
C ASP A 95 -15.86 1.82 -7.67
N THR A 96 -15.51 1.26 -8.82
CA THR A 96 -15.33 2.03 -10.05
C THR A 96 -16.59 1.99 -10.94
N PRO A 97 -16.78 2.96 -11.85
CA PRO A 97 -17.86 2.92 -12.84
C PRO A 97 -17.88 1.65 -13.71
N PHE A 98 -16.75 0.95 -13.82
CA PHE A 98 -16.59 -0.26 -14.63
C PHE A 98 -16.76 -1.57 -13.84
N ARG A 99 -17.36 -1.51 -12.63
CA ARG A 99 -17.51 -2.67 -11.72
C ARG A 99 -16.17 -3.33 -11.38
N GLN A 100 -15.14 -2.51 -11.23
CA GLN A 100 -13.84 -2.93 -10.70
C GLN A 100 -13.76 -2.44 -9.25
N MET A 101 -12.89 -3.07 -8.46
CA MET A 101 -12.54 -2.59 -7.12
C MET A 101 -11.28 -1.74 -7.22
N GLU A 102 -11.35 -0.48 -6.84
CA GLU A 102 -10.16 0.37 -6.70
C GLU A 102 -9.58 0.22 -5.30
N LEU A 103 -8.30 -0.14 -5.21
CA LEU A 103 -7.49 -0.05 -3.99
C LEU A 103 -6.78 1.30 -4.01
N SER A 104 -7.40 2.30 -3.40
CA SER A 104 -6.92 3.69 -3.44
C SER A 104 -5.70 3.89 -2.55
N PHE A 105 -5.72 3.34 -1.33
CA PHE A 105 -4.64 3.53 -0.38
C PHE A 105 -4.59 2.39 0.64
N CYS A 106 -3.39 1.99 1.05
CA CYS A 106 -3.19 1.04 2.13
C CYS A 106 -1.87 1.28 2.84
N LEU A 107 -1.90 1.31 4.16
CA LEU A 107 -0.71 1.33 5.00
C LEU A 107 -0.82 0.31 6.13
N VAL A 108 0.34 -0.15 6.57
CA VAL A 108 0.50 -1.01 7.74
C VAL A 108 1.74 -0.53 8.47
N ASN A 109 1.56 0.01 9.68
CA ASN A 109 2.63 0.57 10.49
C ASN A 109 2.85 -0.28 11.74
N ASP A 110 4.12 -0.39 12.12
CA ASP A 110 4.54 -0.84 13.43
C ASP A 110 4.55 0.37 14.38
N PRO A 111 3.59 0.48 15.32
CA PRO A 111 3.51 1.60 16.24
C PRO A 111 4.70 1.68 17.20
N SER A 112 5.42 0.58 17.42
CA SER A 112 6.62 0.53 18.26
C SER A 112 7.88 1.07 17.57
N SER A 113 7.85 1.14 16.23
CA SER A 113 8.99 1.63 15.44
C SER A 113 9.12 3.15 15.49
N PRO A 114 10.34 3.71 15.37
CA PRO A 114 10.52 5.16 15.27
C PRO A 114 9.69 5.78 14.15
N ARG A 115 9.14 6.97 14.40
CA ARG A 115 8.40 7.75 13.40
C ARG A 115 9.32 8.80 12.77
N PHE A 116 9.27 8.89 11.44
CA PHE A 116 9.95 9.92 10.66
C PHE A 116 8.92 10.85 10.06
N GLN A 117 9.17 12.15 10.13
CA GLN A 117 8.22 13.20 9.72
C GLN A 117 8.33 13.51 8.22
N VAL A 118 8.27 12.46 7.40
CA VAL A 118 8.34 12.55 5.92
C VAL A 118 7.00 12.95 5.29
N ASP A 119 5.91 12.90 6.07
CA ASP A 119 4.54 13.28 5.70
C ASP A 119 4.21 14.75 5.95
N VAL A 120 5.12 15.50 6.59
CA VAL A 120 4.94 16.92 6.89
C VAL A 120 6.13 17.74 6.38
N ASP A 121 5.95 19.05 6.24
CA ASP A 121 7.03 20.00 5.98
C ASP A 121 7.79 20.34 7.27
N VAL A 122 8.82 21.19 7.15
CA VAL A 122 9.63 21.64 8.30
C VAL A 122 8.84 22.43 9.34
N ASP A 123 7.69 22.99 8.96
CA ASP A 123 6.77 23.70 9.85
C ASP A 123 5.70 22.75 10.46
N GLY A 124 5.74 21.46 10.13
CA GLY A 124 4.79 20.45 10.59
C GLY A 124 3.46 20.40 9.82
N ARG A 125 3.38 21.05 8.65
CA ARG A 125 2.17 21.03 7.80
C ARG A 125 2.17 19.82 6.88
N ASP A 126 1.01 19.23 6.62
CA ASP A 126 0.87 18.11 5.66
C ASP A 126 1.50 18.47 4.31
N ASN A 127 2.37 17.60 3.80
CA ASN A 127 3.09 17.83 2.56
C ASN A 127 2.51 17.14 1.32
N SER A 128 1.39 16.44 1.48
CA SER A 128 0.64 15.74 0.44
C SER A 128 1.52 14.78 -0.36
N PHE A 129 2.21 13.85 0.32
CA PHE A 129 3.17 12.93 -0.29
C PHE A 129 4.30 13.67 -1.03
N ALA A 130 4.86 14.69 -0.39
CA ALA A 130 5.95 15.51 -0.95
C ALA A 130 5.62 16.27 -2.24
N THR A 131 4.36 16.38 -2.67
CA THR A 131 3.99 17.19 -3.84
C THR A 131 4.09 18.69 -3.57
N THR A 132 4.00 19.11 -2.31
CA THR A 132 4.03 20.52 -1.92
C THR A 132 5.40 20.95 -1.40
N ARG A 133 5.89 20.32 -0.32
CA ARG A 133 7.18 20.66 0.33
C ARG A 133 7.82 19.43 0.97
N ARG A 134 9.10 19.17 0.68
CA ARG A 134 9.83 18.02 1.24
C ARG A 134 10.48 18.36 2.57
N ASN A 135 10.44 17.41 3.50
CA ASN A 135 11.27 17.43 4.70
C ASN A 135 12.50 16.52 4.50
N ARG A 136 13.50 17.04 3.78
CA ARG A 136 14.67 16.26 3.34
C ARG A 136 15.47 15.66 4.51
N GLY A 137 15.59 16.37 5.63
CA GLY A 137 16.31 15.86 6.80
C GLY A 137 15.66 14.60 7.38
N GLU A 138 14.32 14.57 7.43
CA GLU A 138 13.58 13.38 7.89
C GLU A 138 13.58 12.26 6.84
N GLU A 139 13.59 12.59 5.54
CA GLU A 139 13.76 11.61 4.46
C GLU A 139 15.13 10.91 4.54
N GLU A 140 16.21 11.65 4.78
CA GLU A 140 17.56 11.09 4.96
C GLU A 140 17.62 10.16 6.18
N ARG A 141 17.03 10.58 7.30
CA ARG A 141 16.92 9.74 8.51
C ARG A 141 16.08 8.49 8.28
N ALA A 142 14.96 8.61 7.55
CA ALA A 142 14.11 7.49 7.22
C ALA A 142 14.83 6.49 6.30
N MET A 143 15.52 6.99 5.27
CA MET A 143 16.35 6.17 4.39
C MET A 143 17.43 5.41 5.17
N ALA A 144 18.15 6.10 6.08
CA ALA A 144 19.17 5.48 6.92
C ALA A 144 18.60 4.40 7.85
N ALA A 145 17.32 4.52 8.24
CA ALA A 145 16.60 3.50 9.01
C ALA A 145 16.04 2.34 8.16
N GLY A 146 16.30 2.35 6.84
CA GLY A 146 15.85 1.29 5.91
C GLY A 146 14.39 1.42 5.45
N LEU A 147 13.81 2.62 5.56
CA LEU A 147 12.46 2.90 5.07
C LEU A 147 12.48 3.24 3.58
N LEU A 148 11.33 3.07 2.93
CA LEU A 148 11.08 3.50 1.56
C LEU A 148 10.55 4.96 1.54
N PRO A 149 10.54 5.63 0.38
CA PRO A 149 9.91 6.94 0.24
C PRO A 149 8.48 6.96 0.80
N HIS A 150 8.09 8.08 1.42
CA HIS A 150 6.78 8.30 2.06
C HIS A 150 6.45 7.41 3.27
N GLN A 151 7.33 6.48 3.64
CA GLN A 151 7.08 5.57 4.75
C GLN A 151 7.46 6.24 6.09
N VAL A 152 6.46 6.59 6.90
CA VAL A 152 6.65 7.25 8.20
C VAL A 152 7.14 6.31 9.31
N ARG A 153 6.85 5.00 9.19
CA ARG A 153 7.15 3.95 10.19
C ARG A 153 7.45 2.63 9.50
N ARG A 154 8.18 1.74 10.17
CA ARG A 154 8.40 0.38 9.64
C ARG A 154 7.05 -0.34 9.50
N GLY A 155 6.90 -1.18 8.49
CA GLY A 155 5.68 -1.97 8.31
C GLY A 155 5.71 -3.33 9.00
N LEU A 156 4.54 -3.84 9.38
CA LEU A 156 4.37 -5.15 10.06
C LEU A 156 4.27 -6.36 9.10
N GLY A 157 4.35 -6.14 7.78
CA GLY A 157 4.22 -7.22 6.79
C GLY A 157 2.80 -7.82 6.66
N LEU A 158 1.77 -7.14 7.18
CA LEU A 158 0.39 -7.63 7.19
C LEU A 158 -0.36 -7.43 5.87
N PHE A 159 0.22 -6.67 4.94
CA PHE A 159 -0.40 -6.40 3.64
C PHE A 159 -0.78 -7.69 2.90
N SER A 160 0.07 -8.73 2.96
CA SER A 160 -0.22 -10.00 2.29
C SER A 160 -1.51 -10.69 2.80
N GLN A 161 -1.82 -10.56 4.10
CA GLN A 161 -3.04 -11.13 4.68
C GLN A 161 -4.25 -10.28 4.31
N PHE A 162 -4.16 -8.96 4.49
CA PHE A 162 -5.17 -8.03 4.01
C PHE A 162 -5.53 -8.28 2.53
N PHE A 163 -4.50 -8.40 1.67
CA PHE A 163 -4.72 -8.51 0.24
C PHE A 163 -5.46 -9.79 -0.15
N ARG A 164 -5.19 -10.92 0.54
CA ARG A 164 -5.98 -12.15 0.35
C ARG A 164 -7.43 -11.97 0.75
N ASN A 165 -7.68 -11.24 1.84
CA ASN A 165 -9.04 -10.94 2.30
C ASN A 165 -9.77 -10.05 1.29
N LEU A 166 -9.08 -9.05 0.74
CA LEU A 166 -9.60 -8.20 -0.33
C LEU A 166 -9.94 -9.02 -1.59
N GLU A 167 -9.03 -9.89 -2.06
CA GLU A 167 -9.30 -10.76 -3.21
C GLU A 167 -10.53 -11.65 -2.97
N CYS A 168 -10.72 -12.15 -1.74
CA CYS A 168 -11.90 -12.92 -1.36
C CYS A 168 -13.17 -12.07 -1.46
N LEU A 169 -13.20 -10.88 -0.84
CA LEU A 169 -14.36 -9.98 -0.89
C LEU A 169 -14.73 -9.64 -2.33
N VAL A 170 -13.74 -9.24 -3.14
CA VAL A 170 -13.95 -8.86 -4.55
C VAL A 170 -14.50 -10.03 -5.36
N ALA A 171 -13.98 -11.25 -5.14
CA ALA A 171 -14.52 -12.45 -5.78
C ALA A 171 -15.96 -12.77 -5.35
N ARG A 172 -16.30 -12.58 -4.06
CA ARG A 172 -17.66 -12.78 -3.53
C ARG A 172 -18.67 -11.75 -4.05
N LEU A 173 -18.22 -10.53 -4.35
CA LEU A 173 -19.02 -9.48 -5.01
C LEU A 173 -19.19 -9.71 -6.52
N GLY A 174 -18.53 -10.72 -7.10
CA GLY A 174 -18.59 -10.99 -8.54
C GLY A 174 -17.80 -10.00 -9.40
N SER A 175 -17.01 -9.12 -8.78
CA SER A 175 -16.10 -8.19 -9.48
C SER A 175 -14.87 -8.93 -9.97
N GLY A 176 -14.49 -8.70 -11.24
CA GLY A 176 -13.42 -9.45 -11.90
C GLY A 176 -12.01 -8.86 -11.76
N LEU A 177 -11.89 -7.63 -11.28
CA LEU A 177 -10.65 -6.87 -11.29
C LEU A 177 -10.51 -5.98 -10.06
N ILE A 178 -9.30 -5.96 -9.50
CA ILE A 178 -8.83 -4.95 -8.56
C ILE A 178 -7.89 -4.02 -9.36
N VAL A 179 -8.06 -2.72 -9.26
CA VAL A 179 -7.19 -1.71 -9.88
C VAL A 179 -6.57 -0.83 -8.80
N ALA A 180 -5.40 -0.27 -9.07
CA ALA A 180 -4.75 0.65 -8.15
C ALA A 180 -3.79 1.59 -8.88
N GLU A 181 -3.54 2.74 -8.28
CA GLU A 181 -2.37 3.57 -8.55
C GLU A 181 -1.32 3.29 -7.46
N PRO A 182 -0.11 2.85 -7.81
CA PRO A 182 0.89 2.46 -6.82
C PRO A 182 1.48 3.63 -6.01
N LEU A 183 1.35 4.87 -6.48
CA LEU A 183 1.88 6.11 -5.87
C LEU A 183 3.41 6.22 -5.77
N SER A 184 4.15 5.11 -5.75
CA SER A 184 5.61 5.08 -5.78
C SER A 184 6.16 3.88 -6.54
N TYR A 185 7.41 3.99 -7.00
CA TYR A 185 8.11 2.92 -7.72
C TYR A 185 8.22 1.63 -6.89
N ASP A 186 8.52 1.72 -5.59
CA ASP A 186 8.59 0.55 -4.71
C ASP A 186 7.26 -0.16 -4.55
N ASN A 187 6.16 0.59 -4.47
CA ASN A 187 4.82 0.02 -4.38
C ASN A 187 4.48 -0.71 -5.68
N ALA A 188 4.80 -0.17 -6.85
CA ALA A 188 4.58 -0.86 -8.13
C ALA A 188 5.28 -2.23 -8.15
N ILE A 189 6.58 -2.29 -7.80
CA ILE A 189 7.33 -3.55 -7.70
C ILE A 189 6.75 -4.50 -6.63
N ARG A 190 6.26 -3.95 -5.51
CA ARG A 190 5.61 -4.75 -4.48
C ARG A 190 4.30 -5.36 -4.97
N TYR A 191 3.50 -4.62 -5.73
CA TYR A 191 2.26 -5.11 -6.33
C TYR A 191 2.49 -6.21 -7.37
N GLU A 192 3.56 -6.12 -8.17
CA GLU A 192 3.94 -7.23 -9.09
C GLU A 192 4.07 -8.57 -8.36
N ARG A 193 4.64 -8.55 -7.15
CA ARG A 193 4.83 -9.75 -6.29
C ARG A 193 3.53 -10.26 -5.70
N TYR A 194 2.52 -9.41 -5.60
CA TYR A 194 1.15 -9.82 -5.29
C TYR A 194 0.38 -10.27 -6.55
N GLY A 195 1.05 -10.30 -7.71
CA GLY A 195 0.52 -10.83 -8.95
C GLY A 195 -0.26 -9.83 -9.78
N PHE A 196 -0.04 -8.52 -9.57
CA PHE A 196 -0.56 -7.48 -10.45
C PHE A 196 0.17 -7.46 -11.79
N ASP A 197 -0.54 -6.99 -12.82
CA ASP A 197 0.01 -6.55 -14.11
C ASP A 197 -0.37 -5.08 -14.32
N TYR A 198 0.05 -4.51 -15.44
CA TYR A 198 -0.10 -3.09 -15.74
C TYR A 198 -1.26 -2.85 -16.72
N LEU A 199 -2.14 -1.92 -16.37
CA LEU A 199 -3.03 -1.26 -17.33
C LEU A 199 -2.26 -0.19 -18.12
N ALA A 200 -1.34 0.51 -17.46
CA ALA A 200 -0.46 1.52 -18.04
C ALA A 200 0.87 1.58 -17.26
N GLY A 201 1.94 2.01 -17.92
CA GLY A 201 3.25 2.22 -17.28
C GLY A 201 4.22 1.03 -17.33
N LYS A 202 3.84 -0.13 -17.91
CA LYS A 202 4.72 -1.30 -18.00
C LYS A 202 6.06 -1.01 -18.69
N GLN A 203 6.00 -0.31 -19.83
CA GLN A 203 7.19 0.06 -20.60
C GLN A 203 8.07 1.05 -19.82
N LEU A 204 7.48 1.97 -19.05
CA LEU A 204 8.21 2.87 -18.17
C LEU A 204 8.99 2.07 -17.11
N MET A 205 8.34 1.11 -16.46
CA MET A 205 8.96 0.28 -15.43
C MET A 205 10.11 -0.57 -16.01
N GLN A 206 9.91 -1.15 -17.19
CA GLN A 206 10.97 -1.88 -17.91
C GLN A 206 12.13 -0.96 -18.34
N SER A 207 11.86 0.25 -18.80
CA SER A 207 12.91 1.21 -19.16
C SER A 207 13.70 1.67 -17.94
N ILE A 208 13.03 1.87 -16.80
CA ILE A 208 13.70 2.23 -15.54
C ILE A 208 14.66 1.10 -15.15
N ASP A 209 14.23 -0.16 -15.21
CA ASP A 209 15.10 -1.29 -14.91
C ASP A 209 16.33 -1.32 -15.84
N ALA A 210 16.11 -1.19 -17.15
CA ALA A 210 17.18 -1.16 -18.15
C ALA A 210 18.18 -0.02 -17.90
N ASP A 211 17.71 1.19 -17.56
CA ASP A 211 18.56 2.34 -17.34
C ASP A 211 19.36 2.27 -16.02
N PHE A 212 18.91 1.47 -15.06
CA PHE A 212 19.67 1.15 -13.85
C PHE A 212 20.64 -0.02 -14.01
N GLN A 213 20.61 -0.75 -15.14
CA GLN A 213 21.60 -1.79 -15.41
C GLN A 213 22.99 -1.18 -15.65
N PRO A 214 24.09 -1.97 -15.51
CA PRO A 214 25.44 -1.48 -15.78
C PRO A 214 25.57 -0.81 -17.15
N GLY A 215 26.06 0.42 -17.18
CA GLY A 215 26.19 1.25 -18.38
C GLY A 215 24.95 2.06 -18.75
N GLY A 216 23.81 1.84 -18.09
CA GLY A 216 22.57 2.58 -18.30
C GLY A 216 22.63 4.04 -17.80
N ALA A 217 21.73 4.87 -18.32
CA ALA A 217 21.74 6.31 -18.06
C ALA A 217 21.45 6.66 -16.59
N LEU A 218 20.55 5.93 -15.92
CA LEU A 218 20.24 6.17 -14.51
C LEU A 218 21.37 5.67 -13.61
N ALA A 219 22.02 4.55 -13.95
CA ALA A 219 23.19 4.07 -13.23
C ALA A 219 24.35 5.10 -13.26
N GLN A 220 24.59 5.74 -14.41
CA GLN A 220 25.60 6.80 -14.53
C GLN A 220 25.26 8.06 -13.72
N ARG A 221 23.98 8.31 -13.44
CA ARG A 221 23.50 9.45 -12.64
C ARG A 221 23.57 9.22 -11.13
N LEU A 222 23.97 8.02 -10.68
CA LEU A 222 24.28 7.73 -9.29
C LEU A 222 25.70 8.20 -8.97
N ASP A 223 25.89 9.52 -9.00
CA ASP A 223 27.18 10.22 -8.90
C ASP A 223 27.53 10.68 -7.46
N GLY A 224 26.68 10.38 -6.48
CA GLY A 224 26.84 10.82 -5.11
C GLY A 224 26.49 12.28 -4.85
N SER A 225 25.88 12.99 -5.81
CA SER A 225 25.49 14.41 -5.67
C SER A 225 24.48 14.68 -4.55
N THR A 226 23.70 13.67 -4.16
CA THR A 226 22.80 13.72 -3.00
C THR A 226 22.93 12.42 -2.19
N PRO A 227 22.52 12.40 -0.91
CA PRO A 227 22.43 11.17 -0.13
C PRO A 227 21.58 10.09 -0.82
N PHE A 228 20.65 10.47 -1.70
CA PHE A 228 19.74 9.59 -2.44
C PHE A 228 20.27 9.14 -3.81
N ARG A 229 21.50 9.51 -4.19
CA ARG A 229 22.12 9.19 -5.49
C ARG A 229 23.50 8.54 -5.34
N GLN A 230 23.72 7.83 -4.25
CA GLN A 230 25.00 7.16 -4.01
C GLN A 230 25.22 6.00 -5.00
N PRO A 231 26.46 5.80 -5.50
CA PRO A 231 26.79 4.59 -6.26
C PRO A 231 26.40 3.31 -5.49
N GLY A 232 25.86 2.31 -6.17
CA GLY A 232 25.39 1.06 -5.58
C GLY A 232 23.89 1.04 -5.26
N MET A 233 23.21 2.19 -5.29
CA MET A 233 21.76 2.26 -5.10
C MET A 233 20.96 1.52 -6.19
N GLU A 234 21.53 1.36 -7.39
CA GLU A 234 20.95 0.60 -8.50
C GLU A 234 20.76 -0.89 -8.19
N LEU A 235 21.43 -1.42 -7.17
CA LEU A 235 21.41 -2.84 -6.81
C LEU A 235 20.19 -3.25 -5.97
N SER A 236 19.42 -2.28 -5.48
CA SER A 236 18.33 -2.54 -4.53
C SER A 236 17.06 -1.79 -4.90
N LEU A 237 15.91 -2.34 -4.50
CA LEU A 237 14.64 -1.61 -4.62
C LEU A 237 14.66 -0.30 -3.83
N TRP A 238 15.21 -0.32 -2.61
CA TRP A 238 15.28 0.87 -1.75
C TRP A 238 16.08 1.99 -2.39
N GLY A 239 17.30 1.69 -2.85
CA GLY A 239 18.17 2.66 -3.49
C GLY A 239 17.53 3.27 -4.74
N ARG A 240 17.00 2.43 -5.66
CA ARG A 240 16.30 2.92 -6.85
C ARG A 240 15.10 3.80 -6.50
N SER A 241 14.32 3.42 -5.49
CA SER A 241 13.12 4.17 -5.08
C SER A 241 13.47 5.54 -4.52
N TRP A 242 14.50 5.63 -3.67
CA TRP A 242 15.00 6.91 -3.16
C TRP A 242 15.61 7.77 -4.26
N ALA A 243 16.37 7.20 -5.19
CA ALA A 243 16.90 7.93 -6.33
C ALA A 243 15.78 8.49 -7.23
N ILE A 244 14.73 7.69 -7.49
CA ILE A 244 13.54 8.13 -8.23
C ILE A 244 12.80 9.24 -7.48
N HIS A 245 12.59 9.09 -6.17
CA HIS A 245 12.00 10.12 -5.31
C HIS A 245 12.81 11.43 -5.31
N ASP A 246 14.14 11.32 -5.40
CA ASP A 246 15.04 12.46 -5.55
C ASP A 246 15.06 13.06 -6.97
N GLY A 247 14.25 12.54 -7.89
CA GLY A 247 14.11 13.07 -9.24
C GLY A 247 15.20 12.61 -10.20
N ILE A 248 15.86 11.47 -9.96
CA ILE A 248 16.86 10.92 -10.89
C ILE A 248 16.28 10.61 -12.27
N LEU A 249 14.96 10.54 -12.45
CA LEU A 249 14.38 10.36 -13.79
C LEU A 249 14.45 11.64 -14.64
N GLY A 250 14.61 12.82 -14.02
CA GLY A 250 14.50 14.12 -14.71
C GLY A 250 13.07 14.50 -15.11
N ARG A 251 12.09 13.66 -14.76
CA ARG A 251 10.65 13.87 -14.93
C ARG A 251 9.91 13.20 -13.75
N PRO A 252 8.65 13.56 -13.48
CA PRO A 252 7.83 12.84 -12.51
C PRO A 252 7.75 11.34 -12.85
N TRP A 253 7.68 10.51 -11.82
CA TRP A 253 7.27 9.12 -11.97
C TRP A 253 5.75 9.08 -11.87
N ASP A 254 5.07 8.98 -13.01
CA ASP A 254 3.61 9.05 -13.12
C ASP A 254 3.06 8.11 -14.20
N GLY A 255 1.73 8.12 -14.38
CA GLY A 255 1.06 7.37 -15.45
C GLY A 255 1.08 5.84 -15.27
N VAL A 256 1.41 5.35 -14.08
CA VAL A 256 1.41 3.92 -13.75
C VAL A 256 0.06 3.53 -13.16
N ARG A 257 -0.62 2.60 -13.82
CA ARG A 257 -1.87 2.00 -13.32
C ARG A 257 -1.76 0.48 -13.41
N ILE A 258 -2.14 -0.19 -12.34
CA ILE A 258 -2.00 -1.65 -12.21
C ILE A 258 -3.36 -2.29 -12.02
N TYR A 259 -3.45 -3.58 -12.37
CA TYR A 259 -4.62 -4.40 -12.14
C TYR A 259 -4.25 -5.80 -11.64
N LYS A 260 -5.20 -6.41 -10.94
CA LYS A 260 -5.15 -7.79 -10.46
C LYS A 260 -6.47 -8.47 -10.76
N VAL A 261 -6.39 -9.67 -11.34
CA VAL A 261 -7.53 -10.60 -11.40
C VAL A 261 -7.50 -11.45 -10.12
N PRO A 262 -8.56 -11.44 -9.28
CA PRO A 262 -8.61 -12.24 -8.07
C PRO A 262 -8.26 -13.71 -8.32
N GLY A 263 -7.35 -14.27 -7.52
CA GLY A 263 -6.90 -15.65 -7.62
C GLY A 263 -5.93 -15.96 -8.77
N ARG A 264 -5.51 -14.97 -9.55
CA ARG A 264 -4.52 -15.13 -10.64
C ARG A 264 -3.26 -14.33 -10.36
N HIS A 265 -2.09 -14.95 -10.50
CA HIS A 265 -0.81 -14.26 -10.44
C HIS A 265 -0.32 -13.93 -11.86
N ALA A 266 -0.09 -12.65 -12.18
CA ALA A 266 0.33 -12.25 -13.52
C ALA A 266 1.77 -12.64 -13.88
N GLY A 267 2.64 -12.79 -12.89
CA GLY A 267 4.04 -13.19 -13.11
C GLY A 267 4.90 -12.08 -13.71
N ILE A 268 4.49 -10.82 -13.53
CA ILE A 268 5.30 -9.67 -13.93
C ILE A 268 6.45 -9.48 -12.95
N ASN A 269 7.60 -9.09 -13.50
CA ASN A 269 8.78 -8.74 -12.73
C ASN A 269 9.58 -7.71 -13.52
N THR A 270 9.43 -6.42 -13.18
CA THR A 270 10.24 -5.33 -13.74
C THR A 270 11.36 -4.92 -12.79
N PHE A 271 11.68 -5.73 -11.78
CA PHE A 271 12.87 -5.58 -10.95
C PHE A 271 13.41 -6.97 -10.63
N PRO A 272 14.24 -7.56 -11.51
CA PRO A 272 14.78 -8.91 -11.32
C PRO A 272 15.81 -9.00 -10.17
N GLY A 273 16.25 -7.86 -9.63
CA GLY A 273 17.17 -7.79 -8.50
C GLY A 273 16.59 -8.27 -7.16
N VAL A 274 17.44 -8.29 -6.14
CA VAL A 274 17.05 -8.72 -4.78
C VAL A 274 16.35 -7.58 -4.05
N LEU A 275 15.25 -7.88 -3.34
CA LEU A 275 14.72 -6.95 -2.33
C LEU A 275 15.59 -7.01 -1.09
N SER A 276 16.63 -6.20 -1.05
CA SER A 276 17.37 -5.95 0.18
C SER A 276 17.44 -4.44 0.39
N PRO A 277 17.28 -3.92 1.63
CA PRO A 277 17.77 -2.59 1.95
C PRO A 277 19.23 -2.55 1.51
N ALA A 278 19.62 -1.55 0.71
CA ALA A 278 21.00 -1.44 0.25
C ALA A 278 21.93 -1.58 1.46
N ILE A 279 22.93 -2.45 1.36
CA ILE A 279 24.04 -2.46 2.31
C ILE A 279 24.77 -1.14 2.05
N CYS A 280 24.50 -0.12 2.86
CA CYS A 280 25.39 1.02 2.97
C CYS A 280 26.75 0.49 3.46
N LYS A 281 27.59 0.02 2.53
CA LYS A 281 29.00 -0.23 2.78
C LYS A 281 29.70 1.12 2.74
N GLY A 282 30.20 1.58 3.88
CA GLY A 282 31.03 2.78 3.91
C GLY A 282 31.34 3.37 5.28
N SER A 283 32.11 2.66 6.09
CA SER A 283 33.17 3.30 6.89
C SER A 283 34.24 2.28 7.21
N SER A 284 35.32 2.35 6.42
CA SER A 284 36.67 1.92 6.83
C SER A 284 37.25 2.99 7.75
#